data_AF-A0A0B4RDN0-F1
#
_entry.id   AF-A0A0B4RDN0-F1
#
_cell.length_a   1.000
_cell.length_b   1.000
_cell.length_c   1.000
_cell.angle_alpha   90.00
_cell.angle_beta   90.00
_cell.angle_gamma   90.00
#
_symmetry.space_group_name_H-M   'P 1'
#
loop_
_entity.id
_entity.type
_entity.pdbx_description
1 polymer ?
#
loop_
_entity_poly.entity_id
_entity_poly.type
_entity_poly.pdbx_seq_one_letter_code
_entity_poly.pdbx_strand_id
1 'polypeptide(L)'
;MIRKIIIAVPTLTLVILGGIIIWVNTVDSAEPVVQEEPSDKEDEKLEMSKHNVTNPKNKYNQKTESSFDGTVDGFITEVYREWHELSKEQRYDFAYDTASYDLILPVTSEINFLEPQIPFEWMWKFDALQKSAHQLTSPVFELEQQEREELIAQFERDLSSLYEKFVLQS
;
A
#
# COMPACT_ATOMS: atom_id res chain seq x y z
N MET A 1 48.33 -46.40 -0.80
CA MET A 1 48.28 -45.06 -0.17
C MET A 1 47.57 -44.10 -1.15
N ILE A 2 46.33 -44.39 -1.55
CA ILE A 2 45.11 -43.73 -1.02
C ILE A 2 45.37 -42.88 0.23
N ARG A 3 44.69 -41.74 0.26
CA ARG A 3 44.32 -40.91 1.42
C ARG A 3 45.37 -39.86 1.78
N LYS A 4 45.27 -38.68 1.15
CA LYS A 4 45.31 -37.38 1.85
C LYS A 4 45.12 -36.13 0.98
N ILE A 5 45.12 -36.21 -0.35
CA ILE A 5 45.25 -34.99 -1.20
C ILE A 5 43.93 -34.51 -1.83
N ILE A 6 42.81 -35.20 -1.65
CA ILE A 6 41.51 -34.82 -2.30
C ILE A 6 40.56 -34.07 -1.33
N ILE A 7 40.93 -33.89 -0.06
CA ILE A 7 40.10 -33.16 0.94
C ILE A 7 40.63 -31.74 1.21
N ALA A 8 41.80 -31.36 0.68
CA ALA A 8 42.39 -30.05 1.02
C ALA A 8 41.88 -28.89 0.15
N VAL A 9 41.42 -29.15 -1.08
CA VAL A 9 41.01 -28.09 -2.03
C VAL A 9 39.62 -27.50 -1.74
N PRO A 10 38.57 -28.28 -1.37
CA PRO A 10 37.25 -27.70 -1.09
C PRO A 10 37.17 -27.01 0.28
N THR A 11 38.04 -27.38 1.23
CA THR A 11 38.08 -26.72 2.55
C THR A 11 38.85 -25.40 2.52
N LEU A 12 39.85 -25.24 1.64
CA LEU A 12 40.60 -23.99 1.53
C LEU A 12 39.73 -22.85 0.96
N THR A 13 38.85 -23.15 -0.01
CA THR A 13 37.91 -22.16 -0.56
C THR A 13 36.86 -21.71 0.47
N LEU A 14 36.42 -22.60 1.37
CA LEU A 14 35.47 -22.25 2.43
C LEU A 14 36.09 -21.36 3.52
N VAL A 15 37.37 -21.57 3.87
CA VAL A 15 38.09 -20.69 4.82
C VAL A 15 38.35 -19.31 4.21
N ILE A 16 38.63 -19.24 2.90
CA ILE A 16 38.79 -17.96 2.19
C ILE A 16 37.45 -17.22 2.08
N LEU A 17 36.34 -17.90 1.76
CA LEU A 17 35.01 -17.28 1.73
C LEU A 17 34.56 -16.81 3.13
N GLY A 18 34.79 -17.63 4.17
CA GLY A 18 34.47 -17.27 5.55
C GLY A 18 35.33 -16.12 6.08
N GLY A 19 36.61 -16.08 5.69
CA GLY A 19 37.52 -14.98 6.02
C GLY A 19 37.14 -13.66 5.37
N ILE A 20 36.66 -13.67 4.12
CA ILE A 20 36.15 -12.46 3.45
C ILE A 20 34.90 -11.92 4.16
N ILE A 21 33.96 -12.78 4.56
CA ILE A 21 32.74 -12.34 5.26
C ILE A 21 33.05 -11.74 6.64
N ILE A 22 34.06 -12.25 7.35
CA ILE A 22 34.46 -11.74 8.67
C ILE A 22 35.33 -10.48 8.55
N TRP A 23 36.21 -10.39 7.54
CA TRP A 23 37.06 -9.21 7.30
C TRP A 23 36.25 -7.99 6.82
N VAL A 24 35.21 -8.19 5.99
CA VAL A 24 34.25 -7.12 5.63
C VAL A 24 33.47 -6.59 6.85
N ASN A 25 33.31 -7.38 7.90
CA ASN A 25 32.53 -6.98 9.09
C ASN A 25 33.35 -6.37 10.23
N THR A 26 34.69 -6.35 10.20
CA THR A 26 35.42 -6.01 11.43
C THR A 26 36.67 -5.15 11.34
N VAL A 27 37.21 -4.81 10.16
CA VAL A 27 38.41 -3.93 10.13
C VAL A 27 38.38 -2.99 8.92
N ASP A 28 38.06 -1.72 9.20
CA ASP A 28 38.22 -0.55 8.33
C ASP A 28 37.65 -0.66 6.91
N SER A 29 36.44 -0.13 6.72
CA SER A 29 36.22 0.72 5.56
C SER A 29 35.04 1.64 5.78
N ALA A 30 35.37 2.92 5.67
CA ALA A 30 34.48 4.00 5.31
C ALA A 30 33.27 3.52 4.51
N GLU A 31 32.11 4.00 4.94
CA GLU A 31 30.83 3.94 4.25
C GLU A 31 30.99 3.71 2.74
N PRO A 32 30.42 2.63 2.16
CA PRO A 32 30.31 2.55 0.73
C PRO A 32 29.33 3.63 0.31
N VAL A 33 29.87 4.78 -0.09
CA VAL A 33 29.21 5.72 -1.00
C VAL A 33 28.92 4.92 -2.26
N VAL A 34 27.73 4.33 -2.29
CA VAL A 34 27.09 3.92 -3.52
C VAL A 34 26.95 5.22 -4.30
N GLN A 35 27.82 5.41 -5.28
CA GLN A 35 27.48 6.28 -6.40
C GLN A 35 26.25 5.65 -7.04
N GLU A 36 25.07 6.08 -6.57
CA GLU A 36 23.90 6.10 -7.41
C GLU A 36 24.28 7.00 -8.58
N GLU A 37 24.72 6.39 -9.69
CA GLU A 37 24.51 6.99 -11.00
C GLU A 37 23.06 7.51 -10.98
N PRO A 38 22.80 8.77 -11.38
CA PRO A 38 21.44 9.19 -11.65
C PRO A 38 21.00 8.34 -12.83
N SER A 39 20.38 7.21 -12.53
CA SER A 39 19.57 6.50 -13.49
C SER A 39 18.40 7.43 -13.72
N ASP A 40 18.53 8.31 -14.71
CA ASP A 40 17.43 8.89 -15.50
C ASP A 40 16.69 7.74 -16.22
N LYS A 41 16.31 6.70 -15.47
CA LYS A 41 15.10 5.99 -15.74
C LYS A 41 14.07 6.84 -15.05
N GLU A 42 13.49 7.73 -15.84
CA GLU A 42 12.07 8.02 -15.74
C GLU A 42 11.42 6.76 -15.18
N ASP A 43 11.13 6.77 -13.88
CA ASP A 43 10.07 5.95 -13.35
C ASP A 43 8.93 6.29 -14.31
N GLU A 44 8.65 5.36 -15.23
CA GLU A 44 7.33 5.22 -15.80
C GLU A 44 6.45 5.10 -14.56
N LYS A 45 6.06 6.26 -14.06
CA LYS A 45 4.76 6.56 -13.53
C LYS A 45 3.89 5.71 -14.42
N LEU A 46 3.51 4.53 -13.91
CA LEU A 46 2.55 3.64 -14.53
C LEU A 46 1.24 4.44 -14.48
N GLU A 47 1.19 5.50 -15.29
CA GLU A 47 0.02 6.24 -15.68
C GLU A 47 -0.73 5.26 -16.55
N MET A 48 -1.31 4.23 -15.90
CA MET A 48 -2.47 3.56 -16.45
C MET A 48 -3.36 4.68 -16.94
N SER A 49 -3.50 4.76 -18.26
CA SER A 49 -4.11 5.89 -18.97
C SER A 49 -5.27 6.47 -18.15
N LYS A 50 -5.41 7.80 -18.12
CA LYS A 50 -6.54 8.48 -17.44
C LYS A 50 -7.93 7.97 -17.85
N HIS A 51 -8.00 7.13 -18.89
CA HIS A 51 -9.20 6.50 -19.44
C HIS A 51 -9.34 5.00 -19.08
N ASN A 52 -8.36 4.38 -18.39
CA ASN A 52 -8.46 2.99 -17.95
C ASN A 52 -9.47 2.88 -16.81
N VAL A 53 -10.55 2.13 -17.03
CA VAL A 53 -11.64 1.92 -16.06
C VAL A 53 -11.20 1.16 -14.80
N THR A 54 -10.07 0.44 -14.84
CA THR A 54 -9.49 -0.22 -13.66
C THR A 54 -8.53 0.67 -12.88
N ASN A 55 -8.24 1.88 -13.36
CA ASN A 55 -7.43 2.84 -12.63
C ASN A 55 -8.35 3.63 -11.67
N PRO A 56 -8.13 3.57 -10.34
CA PRO A 56 -8.91 4.36 -9.39
C PRO A 56 -8.78 5.88 -9.61
N LYS A 57 -7.69 6.35 -10.24
CA LYS A 57 -7.45 7.76 -10.61
C LYS A 57 -8.00 8.14 -12.00
N ASN A 58 -8.85 7.30 -12.60
CA ASN A 58 -9.55 7.65 -13.85
C ASN A 58 -10.39 8.92 -13.65
N LYS A 59 -10.52 9.73 -14.71
CA LYS A 59 -11.38 10.93 -14.73
C LYS A 59 -12.82 10.68 -14.28
N TYR A 60 -13.38 9.49 -14.52
CA TYR A 60 -14.75 9.18 -14.08
C TYR A 60 -14.90 9.09 -12.55
N ASN A 61 -13.79 8.86 -11.83
CA ASN A 61 -13.75 8.85 -10.37
C ASN A 61 -13.36 10.23 -9.81
N GLN A 62 -13.29 11.28 -10.63
CA GLN A 62 -13.10 12.64 -10.16
C GLN A 62 -14.45 13.27 -9.89
N LYS A 63 -14.55 13.98 -8.77
CA LYS A 63 -15.74 14.73 -8.41
C LYS A 63 -15.41 16.20 -8.18
N THR A 64 -16.42 17.05 -8.35
CA THR A 64 -16.29 18.50 -8.22
C THR A 64 -16.57 18.98 -6.80
N GLU A 65 -17.32 18.20 -6.02
CA GLU A 65 -17.73 18.53 -4.66
C GLU A 65 -17.54 17.32 -3.73
N SER A 66 -17.17 17.59 -2.48
CA SER A 66 -17.06 16.56 -1.43
C SER A 66 -18.43 16.03 -1.04
N SER A 67 -18.47 14.75 -0.64
CA SER A 67 -19.67 14.14 -0.05
C SER A 67 -19.67 14.30 1.48
N PHE A 68 -18.58 14.83 2.02
CA PHE A 68 -18.32 15.09 3.44
C PHE A 68 -18.16 16.61 3.62
N ASP A 69 -17.33 17.04 4.58
CA ASP A 69 -17.06 18.46 4.81
C ASP A 69 -15.94 19.05 3.90
N GLY A 70 -15.37 18.24 3.02
CA GLY A 70 -14.30 18.64 2.08
C GLY A 70 -12.90 18.70 2.68
N THR A 71 -12.72 18.22 3.91
CA THR A 71 -11.43 18.15 4.59
C THR A 71 -10.93 16.70 4.73
N VAL A 72 -9.62 16.54 4.92
CA VAL A 72 -9.03 15.21 5.12
C VAL A 72 -9.45 14.59 6.45
N ASP A 73 -9.46 15.37 7.53
CA ASP A 73 -9.86 14.91 8.86
C ASP A 73 -11.37 14.60 8.93
N GLY A 74 -12.22 15.45 8.34
CA GLY A 74 -13.66 15.20 8.29
C GLY A 74 -14.03 13.95 7.51
N PHE A 75 -13.43 13.75 6.33
CA PHE A 75 -13.60 12.51 5.55
C PHE A 75 -13.20 11.27 6.35
N ILE A 76 -11.99 11.26 6.91
CA ILE A 76 -11.49 10.11 7.66
C ILE A 76 -12.32 9.86 8.92
N THR A 77 -12.76 10.92 9.61
CA THR A 77 -13.61 10.81 10.80
C THR A 77 -14.95 10.16 10.48
N GLU A 78 -15.64 10.64 9.45
CA GLU A 78 -16.97 10.12 9.09
C GLU A 78 -16.88 8.66 8.65
N VAL A 79 -15.96 8.33 7.73
CA VAL A 79 -15.79 6.96 7.24
C VAL A 79 -15.36 6.02 8.37
N TYR A 80 -14.44 6.44 9.23
CA TYR A 80 -14.04 5.65 10.39
C TYR A 80 -15.20 5.38 11.35
N ARG A 81 -15.98 6.42 11.68
CA ARG A 81 -17.14 6.32 12.57
C ARG A 81 -18.18 5.37 12.01
N GLU A 82 -18.63 5.59 10.78
CA GLU A 82 -19.67 4.77 10.15
C GLU A 82 -19.22 3.32 9.95
N TRP A 83 -17.96 3.10 9.54
CA TRP A 83 -17.41 1.75 9.44
C TRP A 83 -17.46 1.02 10.79
N HIS A 84 -17.17 1.72 11.89
CA HIS A 84 -17.16 1.13 13.22
C HIS A 84 -18.56 0.95 13.83
N GLU A 85 -19.55 1.71 13.37
CA GLU A 85 -20.97 1.52 13.72
C GLU A 85 -21.57 0.26 13.10
N LEU A 86 -21.06 -0.18 11.94
CA LEU A 86 -21.46 -1.45 11.32
C LEU A 86 -21.05 -2.65 12.18
N SER A 87 -21.94 -3.64 12.29
CA SER A 87 -21.62 -4.94 12.87
C SER A 87 -20.57 -5.67 12.02
N LYS A 88 -19.90 -6.66 12.60
CA LYS A 88 -18.94 -7.46 11.84
C LYS A 88 -19.60 -8.13 10.63
N GLU A 89 -20.81 -8.65 10.77
CA GLU A 89 -21.54 -9.26 9.65
C GLU A 89 -21.82 -8.23 8.55
N GLN A 90 -22.22 -7.01 8.90
CA GLN A 90 -22.51 -5.94 7.94
C GLN A 90 -21.25 -5.46 7.21
N ARG A 91 -20.11 -5.36 7.90
CA ARG A 91 -18.83 -5.00 7.28
C ARG A 91 -18.37 -6.01 6.25
N TYR A 92 -18.77 -7.27 6.38
CA TYR A 92 -18.34 -8.34 5.49
C TYR A 92 -19.36 -8.68 4.40
N ASP A 93 -20.53 -8.04 4.43
CA ASP A 93 -21.59 -8.17 3.42
C ASP A 93 -21.44 -7.07 2.34
N PHE A 94 -20.79 -7.40 1.22
CA PHE A 94 -20.53 -6.48 0.10
C PHE A 94 -21.35 -6.79 -1.16
N ALA A 95 -22.63 -7.14 -0.98
CA ALA A 95 -23.56 -7.06 -2.09
C ALA A 95 -23.82 -5.60 -2.49
N TYR A 96 -24.34 -5.39 -3.71
CA TYR A 96 -24.82 -4.07 -4.12
C TYR A 96 -25.95 -3.60 -3.20
N ASP A 97 -26.02 -2.30 -2.90
CA ASP A 97 -26.97 -1.67 -1.96
C ASP A 97 -26.85 -2.12 -0.48
N THR A 98 -25.70 -2.68 -0.07
CA THR A 98 -25.43 -2.90 1.36
C THR A 98 -24.76 -1.68 1.99
N ALA A 99 -24.91 -1.53 3.31
CA ALA A 99 -24.35 -0.39 4.04
C ALA A 99 -22.82 -0.28 3.90
N SER A 100 -22.11 -1.41 3.83
CA SER A 100 -20.65 -1.41 3.63
C SER A 100 -20.26 -1.01 2.21
N TYR A 101 -21.03 -1.45 1.20
CA TYR A 101 -20.84 -1.07 -0.19
C TYR A 101 -21.06 0.44 -0.37
N ASP A 102 -22.18 0.96 0.13
CA ASP A 102 -22.57 2.36 0.02
C ASP A 102 -21.58 3.29 0.72
N LEU A 103 -21.05 2.88 1.87
CA LEU A 103 -20.02 3.63 2.61
C LEU A 103 -18.69 3.69 1.85
N ILE A 104 -18.27 2.59 1.21
CA ILE A 104 -16.94 2.50 0.59
C ILE A 104 -16.93 3.00 -0.85
N LEU A 105 -18.04 2.89 -1.57
CA LEU A 105 -18.17 3.36 -2.95
C LEU A 105 -17.64 4.81 -3.17
N PRO A 106 -17.97 5.81 -2.33
CA PRO A 106 -17.50 7.17 -2.54
C PRO A 106 -16.01 7.37 -2.22
N VAL A 107 -15.37 6.50 -1.44
CA VAL A 107 -13.98 6.65 -0.95
C VAL A 107 -13.00 6.92 -2.08
N THR A 108 -13.09 6.17 -3.19
CA THR A 108 -12.18 6.35 -4.32
C THR A 108 -12.24 7.77 -4.88
N SER A 109 -13.45 8.32 -5.03
CA SER A 109 -13.67 9.64 -5.58
C SER A 109 -13.37 10.77 -4.60
N GLU A 110 -13.59 10.55 -3.30
CA GLU A 110 -13.22 11.50 -2.26
C GLU A 110 -11.71 11.65 -2.15
N ILE A 111 -10.96 10.55 -2.17
CA ILE A 111 -9.50 10.62 -2.11
C ILE A 111 -8.93 11.37 -3.33
N ASN A 112 -9.48 11.16 -4.53
CA ASN A 112 -9.09 11.94 -5.71
C ASN A 112 -9.39 13.45 -5.54
N PHE A 113 -10.50 13.80 -4.90
CA PHE A 113 -10.86 15.19 -4.63
C PHE A 113 -9.93 15.83 -3.59
N LEU A 114 -9.56 15.07 -2.55
CA LEU A 114 -8.71 15.51 -1.46
C LEU A 114 -7.20 15.44 -1.78
N GLU A 115 -6.80 14.83 -2.91
CA GLU A 115 -5.39 14.66 -3.32
C GLU A 115 -4.53 15.95 -3.15
N PRO A 116 -5.00 17.16 -3.50
CA PRO A 116 -4.22 18.39 -3.29
C PRO A 116 -3.99 18.78 -1.82
N GLN A 117 -4.81 18.26 -0.90
CA GLN A 117 -4.75 18.54 0.54
C GLN A 117 -3.96 17.48 1.31
N ILE A 118 -3.71 16.32 0.71
CA ILE A 118 -3.03 15.19 1.35
C ILE A 118 -1.51 15.46 1.38
N PRO A 119 -0.86 15.42 2.57
CA PRO A 119 0.59 15.53 2.67
C PRO A 119 1.28 14.41 1.88
N PHE A 120 2.33 14.76 1.13
CA PHE A 120 3.01 13.85 0.21
C PHE A 120 3.50 12.56 0.91
N GLU A 121 4.01 12.67 2.13
CA GLU A 121 4.50 11.55 2.94
C GLU A 121 3.40 10.56 3.36
N TRP A 122 2.12 10.95 3.26
CA TRP A 122 0.96 10.10 3.53
C TRP A 122 0.22 9.65 2.29
N MET A 123 0.55 10.19 1.11
CA MET A 123 -0.15 9.89 -0.15
C MET A 123 -0.22 8.39 -0.43
N TRP A 124 0.86 7.65 -0.21
CA TRP A 124 0.91 6.20 -0.42
C TRP A 124 -0.13 5.43 0.41
N LYS A 125 -0.48 5.92 1.60
CA LYS A 125 -1.46 5.30 2.49
C LYS A 125 -2.88 5.59 2.02
N PHE A 126 -3.13 6.80 1.53
CA PHE A 126 -4.39 7.13 0.85
C PHE A 126 -4.56 6.36 -0.46
N ASP A 127 -3.48 6.19 -1.24
CA ASP A 127 -3.49 5.34 -2.45
C ASP A 127 -3.82 3.88 -2.10
N ALA A 128 -3.30 3.35 -0.98
CA ALA A 128 -3.64 2.01 -0.50
C ALA A 128 -5.12 1.89 -0.12
N LEU A 129 -5.64 2.83 0.68
CA LEU A 129 -7.06 2.88 1.06
C LEU A 129 -7.96 2.98 -0.18
N GLN A 130 -7.61 3.88 -1.11
CA GLN A 130 -8.31 4.07 -2.38
C GLN A 130 -8.34 2.79 -3.20
N LYS A 131 -7.21 2.08 -3.30
CA LYS A 131 -7.09 0.84 -4.06
C LYS A 131 -7.98 -0.25 -3.48
N SER A 132 -7.94 -0.47 -2.17
CA SER A 132 -8.81 -1.45 -1.51
C SER A 132 -10.29 -1.10 -1.71
N ALA A 133 -10.67 0.17 -1.55
CA ALA A 133 -12.04 0.63 -1.79
C ALA A 133 -12.49 0.38 -3.24
N HIS A 134 -11.62 0.68 -4.22
CA HIS A 134 -11.92 0.48 -5.63
C HIS A 134 -12.08 -1.00 -5.96
N GLN A 135 -11.21 -1.87 -5.45
CA GLN A 135 -11.31 -3.32 -5.69
C GLN A 135 -12.57 -3.92 -5.06
N LEU A 136 -12.97 -3.46 -3.87
CA LEU A 136 -14.16 -3.96 -3.17
C LEU A 136 -15.46 -3.57 -3.86
N THR A 137 -15.50 -2.41 -4.54
CA THR A 137 -16.73 -1.83 -5.09
C THR A 137 -16.84 -1.89 -6.61
N SER A 138 -15.74 -2.21 -7.30
CA SER A 138 -15.71 -2.28 -8.75
C SER A 138 -16.36 -3.56 -9.28
N PRO A 139 -17.29 -3.46 -10.25
CA PRO A 139 -17.95 -4.62 -10.84
C PRO A 139 -17.03 -5.46 -11.75
N VAL A 140 -15.79 -4.99 -12.00
CA VAL A 140 -14.83 -5.67 -12.87
C VAL A 140 -13.98 -6.69 -12.11
N PHE A 141 -13.86 -6.56 -10.79
CA PHE A 141 -13.11 -7.50 -9.96
C PHE A 141 -14.04 -8.57 -9.41
N GLU A 142 -13.96 -9.77 -9.99
CA GLU A 142 -14.57 -10.96 -9.41
C GLU A 142 -13.67 -11.46 -8.27
N LEU A 143 -14.00 -11.05 -7.04
CA LEU A 143 -13.25 -11.42 -5.84
C LEU A 143 -13.85 -12.69 -5.22
N GLU A 144 -12.99 -13.68 -4.93
CA GLU A 144 -13.36 -14.79 -4.07
C GLU A 144 -13.64 -14.30 -2.64
N GLN A 145 -14.39 -15.08 -1.86
CA GLN A 145 -14.76 -14.69 -0.49
C GLN A 145 -13.54 -14.41 0.39
N GLN A 146 -12.49 -15.24 0.32
CA GLN A 146 -11.28 -15.04 1.10
C GLN A 146 -10.54 -13.76 0.69
N GLU A 147 -10.38 -13.49 -0.61
CA GLU A 147 -9.72 -12.28 -1.11
C GLU A 147 -10.48 -11.01 -0.68
N ARG A 148 -11.81 -11.08 -0.70
CA ARG A 148 -12.68 -10.01 -0.21
C ARG A 148 -12.46 -9.76 1.28
N GLU A 149 -12.44 -10.80 2.10
CA GLU A 149 -12.17 -10.70 3.53
C GLU A 149 -10.80 -10.08 3.84
N GLU A 150 -9.78 -10.45 3.05
CA GLU A 150 -8.44 -9.89 3.15
C GLU A 150 -8.40 -8.40 2.77
N LEU A 151 -9.11 -8.01 1.70
CA LEU A 151 -9.23 -6.61 1.28
C LEU A 151 -9.99 -5.76 2.30
N ILE A 152 -11.04 -6.28 2.91
CA ILE A 152 -11.79 -5.61 3.98
C ILE A 152 -10.88 -5.39 5.19
N ALA A 153 -10.12 -6.40 5.59
CA ALA A 153 -9.16 -6.27 6.69
C ALA A 153 -8.05 -5.26 6.37
N GLN A 154 -7.60 -5.20 5.11
CA GLN A 154 -6.63 -4.21 4.66
C GLN A 154 -7.21 -2.79 4.71
N PHE A 155 -8.41 -2.60 4.18
CA PHE A 155 -9.15 -1.34 4.23
C PHE A 155 -9.29 -0.84 5.67
N GLU A 156 -9.74 -1.70 6.60
CA GLU A 156 -9.92 -1.35 8.01
C GLU A 156 -8.59 -0.94 8.68
N ARG A 157 -7.50 -1.65 8.40
CA ARG A 157 -6.16 -1.29 8.90
C ARG A 157 -5.69 0.05 8.37
N ASP A 158 -5.89 0.31 7.08
CA ASP A 158 -5.44 1.55 6.45
C ASP A 158 -6.26 2.74 6.97
N LEU A 159 -7.58 2.58 7.07
CA LEU A 159 -8.50 3.58 7.64
C LEU A 159 -8.16 3.89 9.09
N SER A 160 -7.93 2.87 9.93
CA SER A 160 -7.59 3.06 11.35
C SER A 160 -6.26 3.81 11.51
N SER A 161 -5.25 3.45 10.71
CA SER A 161 -3.95 4.13 10.74
C SER A 161 -4.05 5.60 10.31
N LEU A 162 -4.90 5.91 9.33
CA LEU A 162 -5.15 7.30 8.91
C LEU A 162 -5.92 8.07 9.99
N TYR A 163 -6.91 7.44 10.63
CA TYR A 163 -7.67 8.04 11.72
C TYR A 163 -6.77 8.40 12.92
N GLU A 164 -5.89 7.48 13.33
CA GLU A 164 -4.89 7.74 14.37
C GLU A 164 -4.01 8.94 14.03
N LYS A 165 -3.68 9.12 12.75
CA LYS A 165 -2.75 10.17 12.32
C LYS A 165 -3.41 11.54 12.14
N PHE A 166 -4.58 11.58 11.51
CA PHE A 166 -5.21 12.82 11.07
C PHE A 166 -6.33 13.30 12.00
N VAL A 167 -6.82 12.45 12.90
CA VAL A 167 -7.95 12.77 13.79
C VAL A 167 -7.56 12.73 15.27
N LEU A 168 -6.78 11.74 15.70
CA LEU A 168 -6.38 11.63 17.12
C LEU A 168 -5.19 12.52 17.51
N GLN A 169 -4.40 12.99 16.53
CA GLN A 169 -3.22 13.83 16.75
C GLN A 169 -3.42 15.29 16.36
N SER A 170 -4.58 15.65 15.79
CA SER A 170 -4.96 17.01 15.38
C SER A 170 -5.53 17.83 16.54
#